data_AF-A0A950J4T7-F1
#
_entry.id   AF-A0A950J4T7-F1
#
_cell.length_a   1.000
_cell.length_b   1.000
_cell.length_c   1.000
_cell.angle_alpha   90.00
_cell.angle_beta   90.00
_cell.angle_gamma   90.00
#
_symmetry.space_group_name_H-M   'P 1'
#
loop_
_entity.id
_entity.type
_entity.pdbx_description
1 polymer ?
#
loop_
_entity_poly.entity_id
_entity_poly.type
_entity_poly.pdbx_seq_one_letter_code
_entity_poly.pdbx_strand_id
1 'polypeptide(L)'
;AAGVPLYVVRLDATTRRVVVGPREALTTRRMALRDVNWIGEGTIDGVLAQGRREVFVKVRSTRPPRPAWLRVGLDGVEVDLVDGEDGVSPGQACVFYDAPDGQARVLGGGFIRRAASAVQAVPAGDALSAPALATVRG
;
A
#
# COMPACT_ATOMS: atom_id res chain seq x y z
N ALA A 1 -17.93 -23.38 -13.80
CA ALA A 1 -16.64 -22.69 -13.69
C ALA A 1 -16.44 -22.27 -12.25
N ALA A 2 -15.34 -22.64 -11.60
CA ALA A 2 -15.04 -22.22 -10.23
C ALA A 2 -14.63 -20.74 -10.24
N GLY A 3 -15.54 -19.85 -9.79
CA GLY A 3 -15.25 -18.42 -9.67
C GLY A 3 -14.13 -18.21 -8.66
N VAL A 4 -13.05 -17.55 -9.07
CA VAL A 4 -11.96 -17.14 -8.17
C VAL A 4 -12.56 -16.26 -7.07
N PRO A 5 -12.23 -16.46 -5.78
CA PRO A 5 -12.81 -15.67 -4.70
C PRO A 5 -12.43 -14.20 -4.86
N LEU A 6 -13.44 -13.33 -4.82
CA LEU A 6 -13.26 -11.88 -4.80
C LEU A 6 -13.15 -11.40 -3.36
N TYR A 7 -12.23 -10.46 -3.11
CA TYR A 7 -11.97 -9.87 -1.81
C TYR A 7 -12.41 -8.41 -1.79
N VAL A 8 -12.86 -7.92 -0.62
CA VAL A 8 -13.20 -6.50 -0.45
C VAL A 8 -11.92 -5.67 -0.45
N VAL A 9 -11.70 -4.91 -1.52
CA VAL A 9 -10.50 -4.09 -1.70
C VAL A 9 -10.67 -2.66 -1.19
N ARG A 10 -11.91 -2.15 -1.16
CA ARG A 10 -12.23 -0.81 -0.67
C ARG A 10 -13.70 -0.70 -0.26
N LEU A 11 -13.98 0.09 0.77
CA LEU A 11 -15.32 0.57 1.09
C LEU A 11 -15.42 2.05 0.69
N ASP A 12 -16.38 2.37 -0.16
CA ASP A 12 -16.68 3.73 -0.59
C ASP A 12 -17.87 4.25 0.22
N ALA A 13 -17.59 4.96 1.31
CA ALA A 13 -18.60 5.46 2.23
C ALA A 13 -19.51 6.53 1.58
N THR A 14 -18.95 7.34 0.68
CA THR A 14 -19.67 8.42 -0.01
C THR A 14 -20.74 7.87 -0.94
N THR A 15 -20.42 6.80 -1.67
CA THR A 15 -21.36 6.15 -2.60
C THR A 15 -22.06 4.92 -2.01
N ARG A 16 -21.75 4.57 -0.76
CA ARG A 16 -22.21 3.34 -0.07
C ARG A 16 -21.94 2.07 -0.86
N ARG A 17 -20.78 2.01 -1.53
CA ARG A 17 -20.38 0.87 -2.38
C ARG A 17 -19.27 0.06 -1.73
N VAL A 18 -19.39 -1.26 -1.85
CA VAL A 18 -18.30 -2.19 -1.58
C VAL A 18 -17.60 -2.44 -2.89
N VAL A 19 -16.28 -2.26 -2.93
CA VAL A 19 -15.49 -2.55 -4.12
C VAL A 19 -14.72 -3.84 -3.88
N VAL A 20 -14.86 -4.78 -4.82
CA VAL A 20 -14.28 -6.12 -4.73
C VAL A 20 -13.32 -6.36 -5.89
N GLY A 21 -12.26 -7.11 -5.65
CA GLY A 21 -11.24 -7.43 -6.63
C GLY A 21 -10.53 -8.74 -6.32
N PRO A 22 -9.64 -9.21 -7.21
CA PRO A 22 -8.83 -10.39 -6.94
C PRO A 22 -7.84 -10.11 -5.80
N ARG A 23 -7.21 -11.14 -5.22
CA ARG A 23 -6.37 -11.00 -4.02
C ARG A 23 -5.23 -9.99 -4.20
N GLU A 24 -4.67 -9.91 -5.41
CA GLU A 24 -3.58 -9.00 -5.78
C GLU A 24 -4.03 -7.54 -5.73
N ALA A 25 -5.34 -7.27 -5.80
CA ALA A 25 -5.93 -5.95 -5.62
C ALA A 25 -6.06 -5.56 -4.13
N LEU A 26 -5.65 -6.39 -3.18
CA LEU A 26 -5.48 -6.00 -1.77
C LEU A 26 -4.10 -5.43 -1.49
N THR A 27 -3.14 -5.65 -2.38
CA THR A 27 -1.75 -5.26 -2.17
C THR A 27 -1.62 -3.74 -2.18
N THR A 28 -1.24 -3.20 -1.03
CA THR A 28 -0.99 -1.77 -0.87
C THR A 28 0.36 -1.44 -1.48
N ARG A 29 0.39 -0.50 -2.43
CA ARG A 29 1.64 -0.01 -3.01
C ARG A 29 2.01 1.39 -2.54
N ARG A 30 1.06 2.13 -1.98
CA ARG A 30 1.28 3.50 -1.53
C ARG A 30 0.63 3.72 -0.18
N MET A 31 1.34 4.36 0.73
CA MET A 31 0.79 4.79 2.01
C MET A 31 1.25 6.20 2.37
N ALA A 32 0.35 6.96 2.98
CA ALA A 32 0.64 8.26 3.56
C ALA A 32 0.88 8.10 5.06
N LEU A 33 1.90 8.76 5.57
CA LEU A 33 2.30 8.69 6.97
C LEU A 33 1.93 9.98 7.72
N ARG A 34 1.79 9.84 9.03
CA ARG A 34 1.68 10.95 10.00
C ARG A 34 2.71 10.77 11.10
N ASP A 35 2.96 11.85 11.85
CA ASP A 35 3.87 11.89 12.99
C ASP A 35 5.23 11.27 12.65
N VAL A 36 5.76 11.67 11.49
CA VAL A 36 7.02 11.12 10.98
C VAL A 36 8.16 11.70 11.79
N ASN A 37 8.91 10.81 12.42
CA ASN A 37 10.12 11.12 13.14
C ASN A 37 11.32 10.63 12.33
N TRP A 38 12.18 11.56 11.91
CA TRP A 38 13.41 11.27 11.18
C TRP A 38 14.61 11.39 12.10
N ILE A 39 15.45 10.36 12.14
CA ILE A 39 16.67 10.27 12.97
C ILE A 39 17.93 9.95 12.14
N GLY A 40 17.76 9.89 10.82
CA GLY A 40 18.87 9.78 9.88
C GLY A 40 19.68 11.07 9.79
N GLU A 41 20.68 11.08 8.92
CA GLU A 41 21.47 12.28 8.67
C GLU A 41 20.66 13.34 7.92
N GLY A 42 20.81 14.60 8.33
CA GLY A 42 20.06 15.73 7.77
C GLY A 42 18.60 15.79 8.22
N THR A 43 17.84 16.70 7.62
CA THR A 43 16.39 16.81 7.82
C THR A 43 15.63 16.00 6.78
N ILE A 44 14.44 15.51 7.12
CA ILE A 44 13.60 14.75 6.19
C ILE A 44 13.29 15.53 4.90
N ASP A 45 13.04 16.84 5.00
CA ASP A 45 12.82 17.69 3.84
C ASP A 45 14.07 17.80 2.97
N GLY A 46 15.26 17.89 3.59
CA GLY A 46 16.53 17.93 2.89
C GLY A 46 16.83 16.64 2.12
N VAL A 47 16.61 15.46 2.75
CA VAL A 47 16.83 14.18 2.05
C VAL A 47 15.77 13.86 1.01
N LEU A 48 14.59 14.48 1.09
CA LEU A 48 13.53 14.32 0.08
C LEU A 48 13.51 15.45 -0.97
N ALA A 49 14.37 16.46 -0.84
CA ALA A 49 14.47 17.57 -1.81
C ALA A 49 14.82 17.11 -3.23
N GLN A 50 15.50 15.97 -3.36
CA GLN A 50 15.83 15.33 -4.65
C GLN A 50 14.65 14.51 -5.24
N GLY A 51 13.46 14.62 -4.65
CA GLY A 51 12.22 14.02 -5.11
C GLY A 51 11.86 12.72 -4.38
N ARG A 52 12.81 11.78 -4.27
CA ARG A 52 12.60 10.51 -3.54
C ARG A 52 13.88 9.95 -2.96
N ARG A 53 13.76 9.19 -1.87
CA ARG A 53 14.85 8.45 -1.23
C ARG A 53 14.54 6.97 -1.15
N GLU A 54 15.50 6.13 -1.54
CA GLU A 54 15.42 4.68 -1.33
C GLU A 54 15.65 4.35 0.15
N VAL A 55 14.78 3.51 0.69
CA VAL A 55 14.87 2.98 2.06
C VAL A 55 14.30 1.57 2.11
N PHE A 56 14.53 0.89 3.22
CA PHE A 56 13.80 -0.32 3.57
C PHE A 56 12.75 0.02 4.62
N VAL A 57 11.51 -0.40 4.41
CA VAL A 57 10.42 -0.16 5.36
C VAL A 57 9.92 -1.43 5.99
N LYS A 58 9.62 -1.36 7.28
CA LYS A 58 9.00 -2.44 8.03
C LYS A 58 7.67 -1.96 8.58
N VAL A 59 6.59 -2.57 8.07
CA VAL A 59 5.20 -2.24 8.43
C VAL A 59 4.63 -3.22 9.47
N ARG A 60 5.21 -4.42 9.56
CA ARG A 60 4.87 -5.45 10.56
C ARG A 60 6.13 -5.96 11.23
N SER A 61 6.09 -6.07 12.56
CA SER A 61 7.22 -6.55 13.37
C SER A 61 7.71 -7.94 12.96
N THR A 62 6.78 -8.79 12.52
CA THR A 62 7.04 -10.19 12.15
C THR A 62 7.54 -10.38 10.71
N ARG A 63 7.54 -9.33 9.88
CA ARG A 63 8.02 -9.39 8.49
C ARG A 63 9.39 -8.72 8.37
N PRO A 64 10.26 -9.19 7.43
CA PRO A 64 11.49 -8.48 7.13
C PRO A 64 11.18 -7.09 6.52
N PRO A 65 12.09 -6.12 6.65
CA PRO A 65 12.02 -4.87 5.91
C PRO A 65 11.93 -5.12 4.40
N ARG A 66 11.19 -4.25 3.69
CA ARG A 66 10.95 -4.35 2.24
C ARG A 66 11.43 -3.08 1.55
N PRO A 67 11.97 -3.16 0.32
CA PRO A 67 12.43 -1.99 -0.41
C PRO A 67 11.26 -1.05 -0.73
N ALA A 68 11.48 0.24 -0.54
CA ALA A 68 10.50 1.29 -0.77
C ALA A 68 11.15 2.64 -1.06
N TRP A 69 10.33 3.56 -1.56
CA TRP A 69 10.70 4.95 -1.81
C TRP A 69 9.96 5.86 -0.85
N LEU A 70 10.69 6.69 -0.10
CA LEU A 70 10.13 7.84 0.59
C LEU A 70 10.05 9.02 -0.37
N ARG A 71 8.98 9.79 -0.30
CA ARG A 71 8.83 11.06 -1.02
C ARG A 71 7.90 12.01 -0.29
N VAL A 72 7.94 13.27 -0.70
CA VAL A 72 6.91 14.24 -0.32
C VAL A 72 5.71 14.05 -1.25
N GLY A 73 4.53 13.92 -0.66
CA GLY A 73 3.23 13.89 -1.33
C GLY A 73 2.35 15.05 -0.87
N LEU A 74 1.06 14.99 -1.22
CA LEU A 74 0.12 16.07 -0.91
C LEU A 74 -0.17 16.18 0.59
N ASP A 75 -0.17 15.05 1.29
CA ASP A 75 -0.53 14.94 2.71
C ASP A 75 0.71 14.83 3.63
N GLY A 76 1.90 15.17 3.13
CA GLY A 76 3.18 15.04 3.84
C GLY A 76 4.04 13.91 3.29
N VAL A 77 4.62 13.07 4.15
CA VAL A 77 5.52 11.99 3.72
C VAL A 77 4.72 10.78 3.25
N GLU A 78 5.04 10.30 2.05
CA GLU A 78 4.46 9.11 1.45
C GLU A 78 5.53 8.04 1.22
N VAL A 79 5.11 6.79 1.31
CA VAL A 79 5.93 5.60 1.02
C VAL A 79 5.34 4.88 -0.19
N ASP A 80 6.14 4.70 -1.22
CA ASP A 80 5.85 3.83 -2.34
C ASP A 80 6.60 2.49 -2.16
N LEU A 81 5.86 1.41 -1.88
CA LEU A 81 6.39 0.07 -1.72
C LEU A 81 6.70 -0.53 -3.10
N VAL A 82 7.94 -0.98 -3.32
CA VAL A 82 8.37 -1.51 -4.62
C VAL A 82 7.55 -2.74 -5.01
N ASP A 83 7.47 -3.72 -4.11
CA ASP A 83 6.73 -4.97 -4.35
C ASP A 83 5.29 -4.92 -3.83
N GLY A 84 4.94 -3.88 -3.08
CA GLY A 84 3.70 -3.80 -2.31
C GLY A 84 3.71 -4.64 -1.02
N GLU A 85 2.69 -4.42 -0.19
CA GLU A 85 2.52 -5.07 1.12
C GLU A 85 1.04 -5.35 1.38
N ASP A 86 0.75 -6.56 1.86
CA ASP A 86 -0.61 -6.97 2.21
C ASP A 86 -0.96 -6.68 3.67
N GLY A 87 -2.21 -6.27 3.90
CA GLY A 87 -2.74 -6.05 5.24
C GLY A 87 -2.13 -4.83 5.94
N VAL A 88 -1.88 -3.77 5.16
CA VAL A 88 -1.50 -2.44 5.67
C VAL A 88 -2.77 -1.71 6.10
N SER A 89 -2.81 -1.28 7.35
CA SER A 89 -3.96 -0.60 7.95
C SER A 89 -3.55 0.73 8.59
N PRO A 90 -4.44 1.74 8.58
CA PRO A 90 -4.24 2.95 9.36
C PRO A 90 -3.95 2.65 10.84
N GLY A 91 -3.03 3.39 11.44
CA GLY A 91 -2.58 3.22 12.82
C GLY A 91 -1.38 2.29 13.01
N GLN A 92 -1.01 1.48 12.00
CA GLN A 92 0.21 0.69 12.07
C GLN A 92 1.46 1.59 11.98
N ALA A 93 2.54 1.17 12.65
CA ALA A 93 3.84 1.82 12.53
C ALA A 93 4.53 1.40 11.22
N CYS A 94 5.19 2.36 10.58
CA CYS A 94 6.09 2.15 9.45
C CYS A 94 7.47 2.66 9.85
N VAL A 95 8.45 1.75 9.94
CA VAL A 95 9.82 2.06 10.37
C VAL A 95 10.74 2.01 9.16
N PHE A 96 11.64 2.99 9.05
CA PHE A 96 12.59 3.13 7.94
C PHE A 96 13.98 2.64 8.35
N TYR A 97 14.64 1.94 7.45
CA TYR A 97 15.98 1.37 7.59
C TYR A 97 16.83 1.71 6.36
N ASP A 98 18.14 1.75 6.54
CA ASP A 98 19.12 1.94 5.46
C ASP A 98 19.50 0.64 4.73
N ALA A 99 19.29 -0.52 5.35
CA ALA A 99 19.60 -1.84 4.82
C ALA A 99 18.45 -2.85 5.06
N PRO A 100 18.35 -3.93 4.26
CA PRO A 100 17.29 -4.93 4.39
C PRO A 100 17.45 -5.87 5.58
N ASP A 101 18.69 -6.16 5.99
CA ASP A 101 19.02 -7.09 7.07
C ASP A 101 20.34 -6.70 7.78
N GLY A 102 20.75 -7.51 8.76
CA GLY A 102 22.01 -7.35 9.47
C GLY A 102 22.03 -6.15 10.42
N GLN A 103 23.11 -5.35 10.36
CA GLN A 103 23.31 -4.14 11.18
C GLN A 103 22.57 -2.92 10.61
N ALA A 104 21.34 -3.12 10.13
CA ALA A 104 20.53 -2.05 9.54
C ALA A 104 20.24 -0.95 10.57
N ARG A 105 20.59 0.30 10.24
CA ARG A 105 20.32 1.46 11.08
C ARG A 105 18.88 1.93 10.86
N VAL A 106 18.19 2.22 11.96
CA VAL A 106 16.89 2.89 11.91
C VAL A 106 17.10 4.34 11.48
N LEU A 107 16.47 4.72 10.37
CA LEU A 107 16.48 6.09 9.84
C LEU A 107 15.30 6.92 10.37
N GLY A 108 14.27 6.26 10.89
CA GLY A 108 13.09 6.92 11.43
C GLY A 108 11.85 6.06 11.31
N GLY A 109 10.70 6.71 11.34
CA GLY A 109 9.42 6.07 11.10
C GLY A 109 8.25 6.99 11.34
N GLY A 110 7.05 6.48 11.16
CA GLY A 110 5.80 7.19 11.45
C GLY A 110 4.63 6.23 11.51
N PHE A 111 3.42 6.78 11.60
CA PHE A 111 2.20 5.98 11.63
C PHE A 111 1.47 6.09 10.30
N ILE A 112 0.95 4.96 9.82
CA ILE A 112 0.17 4.91 8.59
C ILE A 112 -1.13 5.67 8.82
N ARG A 113 -1.33 6.75 8.08
CA ARG A 113 -2.57 7.54 8.08
C ARG A 113 -3.58 6.94 7.11
N ARG A 114 -3.12 6.58 5.91
CA ARG A 114 -3.93 5.95 4.86
C ARG A 114 -3.08 5.05 3.99
N ALA A 115 -3.67 3.93 3.56
CA ALA A 115 -3.11 3.02 2.58
C ALA A 115 -3.96 3.05 1.31
N ALA A 116 -3.33 3.01 0.14
CA ALA A 116 -3.98 2.89 -1.15
C ALA A 116 -3.54 1.58 -1.83
N SER A 117 -4.53 0.76 -2.20
CA SER A 117 -4.32 -0.37 -3.10
C SER A 117 -4.02 0.13 -4.53
N ALA A 118 -3.20 -0.63 -5.26
CA ALA A 118 -2.74 -0.30 -6.60
C ALA A 118 -3.76 -0.51 -7.72
N VAL A 119 -4.91 -1.14 -7.46
CA VAL A 119 -5.88 -1.49 -8.52
C VAL A 119 -7.08 -0.55 -8.50
N GLN A 120 -7.40 0.03 -9.66
CA GLN A 120 -8.71 0.65 -9.90
C GLN A 120 -9.76 -0.46 -9.82
N ALA A 121 -10.51 -0.43 -8.73
CA ALA A 121 -11.47 -1.45 -8.42
C ALA A 121 -12.78 -1.18 -9.18
N VAL A 122 -13.28 -2.18 -9.91
CA VAL A 122 -14.56 -2.12 -10.63
C VAL A 122 -15.69 -2.13 -9.59
N PRO A 123 -16.67 -1.22 -9.65
CA PRO A 123 -17.79 -1.21 -8.70
C PRO A 123 -18.50 -2.58 -8.73
N ALA A 124 -18.79 -3.13 -7.54
CA ALA A 124 -19.41 -4.45 -7.40
C ALA A 124 -20.80 -4.56 -8.08
N GLY A 125 -21.40 -3.44 -8.48
CA GLY A 125 -22.65 -3.41 -9.24
C GLY A 125 -22.55 -4.03 -10.65
N ASP A 126 -21.36 -4.04 -11.27
CA ASP A 126 -21.16 -4.58 -12.63
C ASP A 126 -20.61 -6.01 -12.64
N ALA A 127 -20.05 -6.49 -11.52
CA ALA A 127 -19.41 -7.81 -11.45
C ALA A 127 -20.41 -8.97 -11.28
N LEU A 128 -21.68 -8.70 -10.96
CA LEU A 128 -22.76 -9.69 -10.89
C LEU A 128 -23.60 -9.76 -12.18
N SER A 129 -23.22 -9.06 -13.24
CA SER A 129 -23.89 -9.14 -14.55
C SER A 129 -22.88 -9.22 -15.69
N ALA A 130 -22.24 -10.38 -15.84
CA ALA A 130 -21.69 -10.81 -17.13
C ALA A 130 -22.55 -11.97 -17.65
N PRO A 131 -22.95 -11.95 -18.93
CA PRO A 131 -24.06 -12.75 -19.41
C PRO A 131 -23.70 -14.24 -19.50
N ALA A 132 -24.61 -15.09 -19.01
CA ALA A 132 -24.74 -16.43 -19.52
C ALA A 132 -25.11 -16.35 -21.00
N LEU A 133 -24.31 -16.94 -21.90
CA LEU A 133 -24.73 -17.66 -23.11
C LEU A 133 -23.50 -17.98 -23.97
N ALA A 134 -22.91 -19.16 -23.74
CA ALA A 134 -22.30 -19.92 -24.83
C ALA A 134 -23.29 -21.02 -25.20
N THR A 135 -24.06 -20.76 -26.26
CA THR A 135 -24.95 -21.75 -26.88
C THR A 135 -24.10 -22.90 -27.44
N VAL A 136 -24.35 -24.11 -26.93
CA VAL A 136 -24.02 -25.37 -27.61
C VAL A 136 -25.00 -25.57 -28.76
N ARG A 137 -24.47 -25.80 -29.97
CA ARG A 137 -25.01 -26.60 -31.10
C ARG A 137 -24.14 -26.31 -32.34
N GLY A 138 -23.63 -27.27 -33.09
CA GLY A 138 -23.74 -28.73 -33.05
C GLY A 138 -22.68 -29.37 -33.94
#